data_AF-A0A925K5Q5-F1
#
_entry.id   AF-A0A925K5Q5-F1
#
_cell.length_a   1.000
_cell.length_b   1.000
_cell.length_c   1.000
_cell.angle_alpha   90.00
_cell.angle_beta   90.00
_cell.angle_gamma   90.00
#
_symmetry.space_group_name_H-M   'P 1'
#
loop_
_entity.id
_entity.type
_entity.pdbx_description
1 polymer ?
#
loop_
_entity_poly.entity_id
_entity_poly.type
_entity_poly.pdbx_seq_one_letter_code
_entity_poly.pdbx_strand_id
1 'polypeptide(L)' 'AGISAASAIVLEKLFGASYSFTDHTYDATYGARTYSSFDAYAKEAGHSRLLAGIHYQPSITAGLIQGRQVGNKVILFKLF' A
#
# COMPACT_ATOMS: atom_id res chain seq x y z
N ALA A 1 -3.79 -0.66 6.60
CA ALA A 1 -2.36 -1.00 6.50
C ALA A 1 -2.13 -2.33 5.78
N GLY A 2 -2.67 -3.45 6.27
CA GLY A 2 -2.41 -4.76 5.65
C GLY A 2 -2.85 -4.93 4.20
N ILE A 3 -4.07 -4.50 3.85
CA ILE A 3 -4.57 -4.57 2.46
C ILE A 3 -3.65 -3.77 1.53
N SER A 4 -3.37 -2.51 1.87
CA SER A 4 -2.50 -1.64 1.05
C SER A 4 -1.11 -2.24 0.84
N ALA A 5 -0.51 -2.85 1.88
CA ALA A 5 0.80 -3.49 1.75
C ALA A 5 0.77 -4.79 0.92
N ALA A 6 -0.31 -5.57 1.00
CA ALA A 6 -0.47 -6.74 0.14
C ALA A 6 -0.64 -6.34 -1.33
N SER A 7 -1.49 -5.34 -1.60
CA SER A 7 -1.69 -4.77 -2.93
C SER A 7 -0.40 -4.19 -3.50
N ALA A 8 0.40 -3.50 -2.69
CA ALA A 8 1.69 -2.96 -3.12
C ALA A 8 2.62 -4.06 -3.68
N ILE A 9 2.76 -5.19 -3.00
CA ILE A 9 3.61 -6.31 -3.49
C ILE A 9 3.12 -6.83 -4.85
N VAL A 10 1.81 -7.00 -5.02
CA VAL A 10 1.24 -7.47 -6.29
C VAL A 10 1.47 -6.46 -7.41
N LEU A 11 1.25 -5.17 -7.14
CA LEU A 11 1.44 -4.10 -8.13
C LEU A 11 2.92 -3.90 -8.48
N GLU A 12 3.83 -3.98 -7.51
CA GLU A 12 5.28 -3.93 -7.76
C GLU A 12 5.76 -5.11 -8.60
N LYS A 13 5.15 -6.29 -8.44
CA LYS A 13 5.43 -7.45 -9.31
C LYS A 13 4.98 -7.21 -10.76
N LEU A 14 3.86 -6.53 -10.96
CA LEU A 14 3.28 -6.28 -12.28
C LEU A 14 3.93 -5.10 -13.02
N PHE A 15 4.21 -4.01 -12.30
CA PHE A 15 4.63 -2.72 -12.89
C PHE A 15 6.06 -2.30 -12.52
N GLY A 16 6.69 -2.98 -11.56
CA GLY A 16 8.03 -2.68 -11.06
C GLY A 16 8.02 -1.97 -9.70
N ALA A 17 9.04 -2.23 -8.90
CA ALA A 17 9.16 -1.71 -7.53
C ALA A 17 9.31 -0.18 -7.43
N SER A 18 9.78 0.47 -8.50
CA SER A 18 10.00 1.93 -8.55
C SER A 18 9.03 2.63 -9.50
N TYR A 19 7.87 2.01 -9.75
CA TYR A 19 6.84 2.62 -10.58
C TYR A 19 6.23 3.83 -9.86
N SER A 20 6.52 5.02 -10.39
CA SER A 20 5.91 6.27 -9.94
C SER A 20 4.55 6.47 -10.60
N PHE A 21 3.57 6.92 -9.83
CA PHE A 21 2.21 7.16 -10.33
C PHE A 21 1.54 8.33 -9.62
N THR A 22 0.55 8.92 -10.29
CA THR A 22 -0.34 9.92 -9.70
C THR A 22 -1.71 9.29 -9.48
N ASP A 23 -2.14 9.25 -8.24
CA ASP A 23 -3.45 8.76 -7.84
C ASP A 23 -4.50 9.87 -8.03
N HIS A 24 -5.37 9.69 -9.02
CA HIS A 24 -6.50 10.57 -9.33
C HIS A 24 -7.84 10.10 -8.72
N THR A 25 -7.82 9.05 -7.90
CA THR A 25 -9.04 8.44 -7.32
C THR A 25 -9.87 9.44 -6.51
N TYR A 26 -9.24 10.49 -5.98
CA TYR A 26 -9.87 11.50 -5.11
C TYR A 26 -9.90 12.91 -5.70
N ASP A 27 -9.81 13.07 -7.02
CA ASP A 27 -9.77 14.39 -7.68
C ASP A 27 -10.98 15.27 -7.33
N ALA A 28 -12.17 14.67 -7.16
CA ALA A 28 -13.38 15.40 -6.81
C ALA A 28 -13.46 15.82 -5.33
N THR A 29 -12.54 15.39 -4.46
CA THR A 29 -12.62 15.63 -3.02
C THR A 29 -11.32 16.19 -2.43
N TYR A 30 -10.22 15.44 -2.54
CA TYR A 30 -8.93 15.77 -1.89
C TYR A 30 -7.81 16.10 -2.89
N GLY A 31 -8.11 15.99 -4.20
CA GLY A 31 -7.14 16.20 -5.26
C GLY A 31 -6.19 15.02 -5.48
N ALA A 32 -5.43 15.12 -6.58
CA ALA A 32 -4.47 14.10 -6.98
C ALA A 32 -3.25 14.07 -6.04
N ARG A 33 -2.68 12.88 -5.84
CA ARG A 33 -1.44 12.71 -5.05
C ARG A 33 -0.46 11.82 -5.79
N THR A 34 0.80 12.25 -5.86
CA THR A 34 1.86 11.50 -6.54
C THR A 34 2.68 10.68 -5.56
N TYR A 35 2.93 9.42 -5.91
CA TYR A 35 3.71 8.47 -5.12
C TYR A 35 4.87 7.93 -5.95
N SER A 36 6.06 7.84 -5.33
CA SER A 36 7.26 7.31 -5.98
C SER A 36 7.27 5.79 -6.12
N SER A 37 6.40 5.08 -5.39
CA SER A 37 6.22 3.63 -5.46
C SER A 37 4.89 3.21 -4.82
N PHE A 38 4.44 1.98 -5.08
CA PHE A 38 3.28 1.41 -4.38
C PHE A 38 3.56 1.18 -2.88
N ASP A 39 4.81 0.90 -2.50
CA ASP A 39 5.22 0.87 -1.10
C ASP A 39 5.04 2.22 -0.39
N ALA A 40 5.39 3.33 -1.04
CA ALA A 40 5.19 4.67 -0.50
C ALA A 40 3.70 4.96 -0.26
N TYR A 41 2.86 4.62 -1.24
CA TYR A 41 1.40 4.67 -1.11
C TYR A 41 0.91 3.84 0.09
N ALA A 42 1.35 2.59 0.22
CA ALA A 42 0.89 1.70 1.28
C ALA A 42 1.29 2.18 2.69
N LYS A 43 2.50 2.74 2.83
CA LYS A 43 2.99 3.34 4.08
C LYS A 43 2.15 4.56 4.46
N GLU A 44 1.86 5.46 3.51
CA GLU A 44 1.05 6.63 3.77
C GLU A 44 -0.40 6.24 4.11
N ALA A 45 -0.99 5.30 3.37
CA ALA A 45 -2.31 4.75 3.68
C ALA A 45 -2.36 4.14 5.10
N GLY A 46 -1.29 3.47 5.54
CA GLY A 46 -1.14 3.01 6.92
C GLY A 46 -1.06 4.16 7.93
N HIS A 47 -0.20 5.14 7.68
CA HIS A 47 0.01 6.30 8.57
C HIS A 47 -1.24 7.16 8.71
N SER A 48 -2.06 7.28 7.66
CA SER A 48 -3.34 8.00 7.72
C SER A 48 -4.26 7.53 8.85
N ARG A 49 -4.17 6.25 9.25
CA ARG A 49 -5.01 5.66 10.30
C ARG A 49 -4.59 6.12 11.70
N LEU A 50 -3.30 6.43 11.87
CA LEU A 50 -2.79 7.06 13.08
C LEU A 50 -3.31 8.51 13.17
N LEU A 51 -3.18 9.27 12.08
CA LEU A 51 -3.61 10.66 12.01
C LEU A 51 -5.12 10.81 12.23
N ALA A 52 -5.91 9.84 11.76
CA ALA A 52 -7.35 9.78 11.99
C ALA A 52 -7.74 9.34 13.42
N GLY A 53 -6.78 8.97 14.29
CA GLY A 53 -7.05 8.61 15.68
C GLY A 53 -7.74 7.25 15.88
N ILE A 54 -7.69 6.36 14.88
CA ILE A 54 -8.45 5.10 14.88
C ILE A 54 -7.58 3.84 14.91
N HIS A 55 -6.24 3.98 14.82
CA HIS A 55 -5.31 2.86 14.97
C HIS A 55 -4.02 3.31 15.67
N TYR A 56 -3.53 2.50 16.61
CA TYR A 56 -2.21 2.70 17.24
C TYR A 56 -1.07 2.33 16.29
N GLN A 57 0.07 3.02 16.42
CA GLN A 57 1.27 2.77 15.60
C GLN A 57 1.70 1.28 15.55
N PRO A 58 1.69 0.50 16.66
CA PRO A 58 2.04 -0.91 16.59
C PRO A 58 1.13 -1.73 15.67
N SER A 59 -0.18 -1.43 15.66
CA SER A 59 -1.15 -2.12 14.79
C SER A 59 -0.93 -1.81 13.30
N ILE A 60 -0.51 -0.59 12.99
CA ILE A 60 -0.18 -0.17 11.63
C ILE A 60 1.08 -0.88 11.15
N THR A 61 2.15 -0.86 11.96
CA THR A 61 3.41 -1.54 11.65
C THR A 61 3.21 -3.04 11.46
N ALA A 62 2.52 -3.71 12.39
CA ALA A 62 2.20 -5.13 12.28
C ALA A 62 1.36 -5.43 11.03
N GLY A 63 0.36 -4.59 10.74
CA GLY A 63 -0.47 -4.69 9.55
C GLY A 63 0.34 -4.58 8.25
N LEU A 64 1.27 -3.63 8.14
CA LEU A 64 2.16 -3.50 6.98
C LEU A 64 3.02 -4.75 6.78
N ILE A 65 3.61 -5.29 7.86
CA ILE A 65 4.42 -6.51 7.81
C ILE A 65 3.57 -7.70 7.35
N GLN A 66 2.42 -7.91 7.97
CA GLN A 66 1.50 -8.99 7.62
C GLN A 66 1.04 -8.87 6.17
N GLY A 67 0.67 -7.67 5.73
CA GLY A 67 0.24 -7.42 4.36
C GLY A 67 1.30 -7.79 3.33
N ARG A 68 2.57 -7.42 3.56
CA ARG A 68 3.68 -7.83 2.70
C ARG A 68 3.83 -9.35 2.62
N GLN A 69 3.73 -10.04 3.76
CA GLN A 69 3.80 -11.50 3.79
C GLN A 69 2.67 -12.15 2.98
N VAL A 70 1.45 -11.63 3.08
CA VAL A 70 0.31 -12.08 2.27
C VAL A 70 0.57 -11.82 0.79
N GLY A 71 0.96 -10.61 0.41
CA GLY A 71 1.28 -10.26 -0.98
C GLY A 71 2.38 -11.13 -1.57
N ASN A 72 3.44 -11.41 -0.81
CA ASN A 72 4.53 -12.30 -1.21
C ASN A 72 4.02 -13.73 -1.46
N LYS A 73 3.13 -14.25 -0.61
CA LYS A 73 2.49 -15.55 -0.85
C LYS A 73 1.65 -15.53 -2.13
N VAL A 74 0.88 -14.47 -2.35
CA VAL A 74 0.03 -14.31 -3.57
C VAL A 74 0.86 -14.33 -4.84
N ILE A 75 1.97 -13.58 -4.92
CA ILE A 75 2.80 -13.55 -6.14
C ILE A 75 3.62 -14.83 -6.36
N LEU A 76 3.78 -15.67 -5.32
CA LEU A 76 4.43 -16.97 -5.40
C LEU A 76 3.45 -18.09 -5.81
N PHE A 77 2.14 -17.89 -5.60
CA PHE A 77 1.15 -18.79 -6.20
C PHE A 77 1.23 -18.62 -7.72
N LYS A 78 1.71 -19.67 -8.42
CA LYS A 78 1.69 -19.76 -9.88
C LYS A 78 0.26 -19.72 -10.38
N LEU A 79 -0.26 -18.52 -10.62
CA LEU A 79 -1.26 -18.26 -11.63
C LEU A 79 -0.46 -17.59 -12.77
N PHE A 80 -0.40 -18.28 -13.92
CA PHE A 80 0.49 -18.09 -15.08
C PHE A 80 1.83 -18.84 -14.98
#